data_AF-A0A941D981-F1
#
_entry.id   AF-A0A941D981-F1
#
_cell.length_a   1.000
_cell.length_b   1.000
_cell.length_c   1.000
_cell.angle_alpha   90.00
_cell.angle_beta   90.00
_cell.angle_gamma   90.00
#
_symmetry.space_group_name_H-M   'P 1'
#
loop_
_entity.id
_entity.type
_entity.pdbx_description
1 polymer ?
#
loop_
_entity_poly.entity_id
_entity_poly.type
_entity_poly.pdbx_seq_one_letter_code
_entity_poly.pdbx_strand_id
1 'polypeptide(L)'
;MSVVPGDPASTSACAVTVAAAGRRLAAAAAPVTEAVDDLAEGWGGRGSVRLRRSATSAADVAADTAAELERMSRTLQDHATELAGLLARVRALEDRARAAGLEVREGRVVPPLGIAGEADAAATLARDEEARALRSDLDAVRARHRRRRADLLAALRGSTTGLAAASDTLRR
;
A
#
# COMPACT_ATOMS: atom_id res chain seq x y z
N MET A 1 15.97 -12.49 9.27
CA MET A 1 15.20 -11.50 8.49
C MET A 1 13.84 -12.09 8.13
N SER A 2 12.75 -11.32 8.27
CA SER A 2 11.38 -11.76 7.94
C SER A 2 11.28 -12.19 6.46
N VAL A 3 10.55 -13.28 6.19
CA VAL A 3 10.28 -13.79 4.84
C VAL A 3 9.52 -12.78 3.98
N VAL A 4 8.67 -11.97 4.62
CA VAL A 4 7.88 -10.90 4.02
C VAL A 4 8.24 -9.60 4.74
N PRO A 5 9.06 -8.72 4.14
CA PRO A 5 9.41 -7.45 4.76
C PRO A 5 8.22 -6.48 4.74
N GLY A 6 8.12 -5.66 5.79
CA GLY A 6 7.09 -4.63 5.96
C GLY A 6 6.21 -4.87 7.17
N ASP A 7 5.52 -3.82 7.59
CA ASP A 7 4.58 -3.84 8.70
C ASP A 7 3.21 -3.30 8.23
N PRO A 8 2.14 -4.13 8.23
CA PRO A 8 0.80 -3.70 7.87
C PRO A 8 0.30 -2.49 8.68
N ALA A 9 0.65 -2.42 9.96
CA ALA A 9 0.19 -1.33 10.82
C ALA A 9 0.78 0.01 10.37
N SER A 10 2.08 0.04 10.07
CA SER A 10 2.76 1.20 9.49
C SER A 10 2.15 1.63 8.15
N THR A 11 1.84 0.69 7.25
CA THR A 11 1.18 1.01 5.96
C THR A 11 -0.22 1.57 6.17
N SER A 12 -1.00 0.99 7.08
CA SER A 12 -2.35 1.48 7.40
C SER A 12 -2.32 2.86 8.06
N ALA A 13 -1.38 3.13 8.96
CA ALA A 13 -1.20 4.46 9.56
C ALA A 13 -0.86 5.52 8.49
N CYS A 14 -0.04 5.16 7.49
CA CYS A 14 0.22 6.02 6.33
C CYS A 14 -1.07 6.27 5.53
N ALA A 15 -1.87 5.23 5.25
CA ALA A 15 -3.15 5.34 4.57
C ALA A 15 -4.11 6.32 5.28
N VAL A 16 -4.19 6.25 6.60
CA VAL A 16 -5.01 7.16 7.44
C VAL A 16 -4.50 8.59 7.34
N THR A 17 -3.19 8.79 7.37
CA THR A 17 -2.55 10.11 7.29
C THR A 17 -2.84 10.77 5.93
N VAL A 18 -2.69 10.02 4.85
CA VAL A 18 -3.00 10.48 3.49
C VAL A 18 -4.48 10.81 3.35
N ALA A 19 -5.38 9.97 3.86
CA ALA A 19 -6.82 10.26 3.85
C ALA A 19 -7.17 11.53 4.64
N ALA A 20 -6.53 11.74 5.79
CA ALA A 20 -6.74 12.93 6.59
C ALA A 20 -6.29 14.20 5.84
N ALA A 21 -5.17 14.14 5.13
CA ALA A 21 -4.72 15.23 4.26
C ALA A 21 -5.73 15.51 3.13
N GLY A 22 -6.21 14.48 2.44
CA GLY A 22 -7.24 14.61 1.40
C GLY A 22 -8.52 15.25 1.90
N ARG A 23 -9.04 14.80 3.05
CA ARG A 23 -10.24 15.38 3.68
C ARG A 23 -10.06 16.85 4.06
N ARG A 24 -8.90 17.20 4.64
CA ARG A 24 -8.59 18.60 4.99
C ARG A 24 -8.54 19.49 3.75
N LEU A 25 -7.97 18.99 2.65
CA LEU A 25 -7.90 19.73 1.40
C LEU A 25 -9.28 19.92 0.77
N ALA A 26 -10.11 18.86 0.71
CA ALA A 26 -11.48 18.96 0.22
C ALA A 26 -12.31 19.95 1.06
N ALA A 27 -12.18 19.90 2.39
CA ALA A 27 -12.86 20.83 3.28
C ALA A 27 -12.38 22.29 3.11
N ALA A 28 -11.12 22.51 2.73
CA ALA A 28 -10.58 23.83 2.43
C ALA A 28 -11.00 24.36 1.05
N ALA A 29 -11.28 23.49 0.09
CA ALA A 29 -11.68 23.86 -1.26
C ALA A 29 -13.13 24.37 -1.34
N ALA A 30 -14.06 23.76 -0.60
CA ALA A 30 -15.49 24.11 -0.67
C ALA A 30 -15.81 25.59 -0.33
N PRO A 31 -15.27 26.18 0.75
CA PRO A 31 -15.51 27.59 1.05
C PRO A 31 -14.92 28.56 0.02
N VAL A 32 -13.88 28.16 -0.72
CA VAL A 32 -13.29 28.98 -1.78
C VAL A 32 -14.26 29.10 -2.95
N THR A 33 -14.92 28.01 -3.33
CA THR A 33 -15.95 28.03 -4.38
C THR A 33 -17.13 28.91 -3.99
N GLU A 34 -17.66 28.73 -2.77
CA GLU A 34 -18.78 29.56 -2.26
C GLU A 34 -18.42 31.05 -2.24
N ALA A 35 -17.24 31.40 -1.72
CA ALA A 35 -16.79 32.79 -1.67
C ALA A 35 -16.60 33.40 -3.07
N VAL A 36 -16.17 32.61 -4.06
CA VAL A 36 -16.01 33.05 -5.45
C VAL A 36 -17.36 33.33 -6.12
N ASP A 37 -18.36 32.51 -5.83
CA ASP A 37 -19.73 32.68 -6.31
C ASP A 37 -20.37 33.92 -5.68
N ASP A 38 -20.22 34.13 -4.37
CA ASP A 38 -20.67 35.35 -3.67
C ASP A 38 -20.02 36.62 -4.23
N LEU A 39 -18.71 36.57 -4.51
CA LEU A 39 -17.97 37.68 -5.15
C LEU A 39 -18.44 37.99 -6.57
N ALA A 40 -19.17 37.08 -7.22
CA ALA A 40 -19.73 37.33 -8.53
C ALA A 40 -20.93 38.30 -8.50
N GLU A 41 -21.63 38.37 -7.37
CA GLU A 41 -22.68 39.35 -7.14
C GLU A 41 -22.08 40.72 -6.77
N GLY A 42 -22.17 41.69 -7.68
CA GLY A 42 -21.85 43.09 -7.39
C GLY A 42 -20.42 43.54 -7.72
N TRP A 43 -19.47 42.63 -7.99
CA TRP A 43 -18.12 43.01 -8.43
C TRP A 43 -17.84 42.72 -9.91
N GLY A 44 -18.14 43.71 -10.76
CA GLY A 44 -17.90 43.66 -12.20
C GLY A 44 -16.48 44.08 -12.62
N GLY A 45 -16.05 43.65 -13.81
CA GLY A 45 -14.82 44.10 -14.48
C GLY A 45 -13.80 43.00 -14.80
N ARG A 46 -12.75 43.37 -15.55
CA ARG A 46 -11.72 42.40 -15.99
C ARG A 46 -10.92 41.80 -14.83
N GLY A 47 -10.71 42.56 -13.75
CA GLY A 47 -10.00 42.11 -12.55
C GLY A 47 -10.76 41.03 -11.77
N SER A 48 -12.07 41.20 -11.58
CA SER A 48 -12.91 40.22 -10.89
C SER A 48 -13.04 38.93 -11.69
N VAL A 49 -13.18 39.01 -13.02
CA VAL A 49 -13.17 37.81 -13.90
C VAL A 49 -11.86 37.02 -13.76
N ARG A 50 -10.71 37.69 -13.73
CA ARG A 50 -9.41 37.02 -13.57
C ARG A 50 -9.29 36.34 -12.21
N LEU A 51 -9.70 37.02 -11.14
CA LEU A 51 -9.68 36.47 -9.79
C LEU A 51 -10.57 35.23 -9.68
N ARG A 52 -11.83 35.32 -10.15
CA ARG A 52 -12.76 34.19 -10.12
C ARG A 52 -12.19 32.99 -10.88
N ARG A 53 -11.68 33.19 -12.09
CA ARG A 53 -11.06 32.10 -12.87
C ARG A 53 -9.89 31.44 -12.13
N SER A 54 -9.03 32.25 -11.51
CA SER A 54 -7.89 31.73 -10.74
C SER A 54 -8.34 30.96 -9.51
N ALA A 55 -9.37 31.44 -8.81
CA ALA A 55 -9.88 30.80 -7.60
C ALA A 55 -10.68 29.53 -7.91
N THR A 56 -11.50 29.52 -8.96
CA THR A 56 -12.14 28.30 -9.49
C THR A 56 -11.09 27.27 -9.88
N SER A 57 -10.06 27.67 -10.64
CA SER A 57 -8.96 26.76 -11.00
C SER A 57 -8.23 26.20 -9.77
N ALA A 58 -8.06 27.00 -8.72
CA ALA A 58 -7.45 26.53 -7.48
C ALA A 58 -8.34 25.55 -6.72
N ALA A 59 -9.64 25.80 -6.67
CA ALA A 59 -10.62 24.91 -6.06
C ALA A 59 -10.71 23.57 -6.81
N ASP A 60 -10.73 23.59 -8.14
CA ASP A 60 -10.73 22.39 -8.99
C ASP A 60 -9.48 21.54 -8.74
N VAL A 61 -8.29 22.15 -8.75
CA VAL A 61 -7.03 21.44 -8.48
C VAL A 61 -6.99 20.88 -7.06
N ALA A 62 -7.53 21.61 -6.07
CA ALA A 62 -7.63 21.13 -4.70
C ALA A 62 -8.57 19.91 -4.58
N ALA A 63 -9.71 19.94 -5.27
CA ALA A 63 -10.64 18.82 -5.34
C ALA A 63 -10.00 17.58 -6.01
N ASP A 64 -9.33 17.76 -7.15
CA ASP A 64 -8.62 16.69 -7.86
C ASP A 64 -7.51 16.08 -7.00
N THR A 65 -6.75 16.93 -6.31
CA THR A 65 -5.70 16.51 -5.38
C THR A 65 -6.29 15.72 -4.20
N ALA A 66 -7.40 16.18 -3.63
CA ALA A 66 -8.07 15.48 -2.54
C ALA A 66 -8.55 14.09 -2.99
N ALA A 67 -9.13 13.98 -4.19
CA ALA A 67 -9.56 12.72 -4.77
C ALA A 67 -8.37 11.76 -5.04
N GLU A 68 -7.22 12.29 -5.48
CA GLU A 68 -6.00 11.49 -5.66
C GLU A 68 -5.45 10.98 -4.32
N LEU A 69 -5.42 11.82 -3.28
CA LEU A 69 -5.03 11.39 -1.94
C LEU A 69 -5.97 10.30 -1.40
N GLU A 70 -7.27 10.41 -1.65
CA GLU A 70 -8.22 9.35 -1.29
C GLU A 70 -7.95 8.03 -2.05
N ARG A 71 -7.62 8.08 -3.35
CA ARG A 71 -7.20 6.90 -4.12
C ARG A 71 -5.91 6.28 -3.55
N MET A 72 -4.91 7.10 -3.22
CA MET A 72 -3.67 6.64 -2.60
C MET A 72 -3.92 5.97 -1.25
N SER A 73 -4.79 6.55 -0.42
CA SER A 73 -5.18 5.98 0.87
C SER A 73 -5.80 4.59 0.72
N ARG A 74 -6.79 4.44 -0.18
CA ARG A 74 -7.42 3.13 -0.46
C ARG A 74 -6.38 2.10 -0.92
N THR A 75 -5.51 2.49 -1.85
CA THR A 75 -4.43 1.64 -2.37
C THR A 75 -3.48 1.17 -1.26
N LEU A 76 -3.11 2.08 -0.33
CA LEU A 76 -2.28 1.75 0.82
C LEU A 76 -3.00 0.81 1.80
N GLN A 77 -4.29 1.03 2.04
CA GLN A 77 -5.09 0.19 2.94
C GLN A 77 -5.30 -1.21 2.38
N ASP A 78 -5.54 -1.34 1.07
CA ASP A 78 -5.61 -2.63 0.38
C ASP A 78 -4.28 -3.36 0.48
N HIS A 79 -3.15 -2.66 0.29
CA HIS A 79 -1.83 -3.24 0.46
C HIS A 79 -1.55 -3.69 1.90
N ALA A 80 -1.96 -2.90 2.90
CA ALA A 80 -1.83 -3.26 4.31
C ALA A 80 -2.60 -4.56 4.62
N THR A 81 -3.82 -4.68 4.11
CA THR A 81 -4.67 -5.87 4.26
C THR A 81 -4.04 -7.11 3.60
N GLU A 82 -3.55 -6.94 2.37
CA GLU A 82 -2.83 -8.01 1.65
C GLU A 82 -1.56 -8.43 2.39
N LEU A 83 -0.78 -7.47 2.90
CA LEU A 83 0.44 -7.75 3.67
C LEU A 83 0.14 -8.52 4.96
N ALA A 84 -0.93 -8.15 5.68
CA ALA A 84 -1.40 -8.89 6.84
C ALA A 84 -1.79 -10.33 6.47
N GLY A 85 -2.50 -10.52 5.35
CA GLY A 85 -2.85 -11.83 4.82
C GLY A 85 -1.62 -12.68 4.44
N LEU A 86 -0.59 -12.08 3.85
CA LEU A 86 0.68 -12.76 3.54
C LEU A 86 1.43 -13.17 4.81
N LEU A 87 1.48 -12.31 5.83
CA LEU A 87 2.11 -12.64 7.12
C LEU A 87 1.37 -13.77 7.84
N ALA A 88 0.04 -13.77 7.81
CA ALA A 88 -0.76 -14.87 8.35
C ALA A 88 -0.47 -16.20 7.63
N ARG A 89 -0.33 -16.17 6.30
CA ARG A 89 0.06 -17.37 5.51
C ARG A 89 1.46 -17.85 5.87
N VAL A 90 2.43 -16.95 6.06
CA VAL A 90 3.78 -17.34 6.51
C VAL A 90 3.73 -18.04 7.86
N ARG A 91 2.98 -17.49 8.83
CA ARG A 91 2.81 -18.14 10.15
C ARG A 91 2.20 -19.54 10.03
N ALA A 92 1.17 -19.69 9.20
CA ALA A 92 0.56 -21.00 8.94
C ALA A 92 1.56 -22.00 8.31
N LEU A 93 2.45 -21.53 7.41
CA LEU A 93 3.52 -22.36 6.85
C LEU A 93 4.58 -22.72 7.89
N GLU A 94 4.93 -21.79 8.78
CA GLU A 94 5.84 -22.05 9.91
C GLU A 94 5.26 -23.10 10.87
N ASP A 95 3.95 -23.02 11.16
CA ASP A 95 3.26 -23.99 12.00
C ASP A 95 3.19 -25.37 11.34
N ARG A 96 2.90 -25.43 10.03
CA ARG A 96 2.96 -26.67 9.24
C ARG A 96 4.37 -27.28 9.21
N ALA A 97 5.39 -26.45 8.98
CA ALA A 97 6.78 -26.89 9.03
C ALA A 97 7.09 -27.51 10.38
N ARG A 98 6.73 -26.83 11.48
CA ARG A 98 6.95 -27.32 12.85
C ARG A 98 6.26 -28.67 13.08
N ALA A 99 5.01 -28.83 12.62
CA ALA A 99 4.28 -30.09 12.72
C ALA A 99 4.94 -31.24 11.94
N ALA A 100 5.64 -30.92 10.84
CA ALA A 100 6.41 -31.89 10.05
C ALA A 100 7.84 -32.15 10.59
N GLY A 101 8.21 -31.56 11.73
CA GLY A 101 9.58 -31.63 12.25
C GLY A 101 10.58 -30.88 11.36
N LEU A 102 10.15 -29.78 10.76
CA LEU A 102 10.91 -28.86 9.93
C LEU A 102 10.85 -27.46 10.52
N GLU A 103 11.78 -26.59 10.11
CA GLU A 103 11.82 -25.19 10.49
C GLU A 103 11.94 -24.29 9.26
N VAL A 104 11.31 -23.12 9.30
CA VAL A 104 11.52 -22.08 8.29
C VAL A 104 12.59 -21.13 8.83
N ARG A 105 13.81 -21.25 8.33
CA ARG A 105 14.95 -20.41 8.74
C ARG A 105 15.48 -19.62 7.56
N GLU A 106 15.60 -18.30 7.70
CA GLU A 106 16.04 -17.39 6.62
C GLU A 106 15.20 -17.57 5.32
N GLY A 107 13.93 -17.94 5.52
CA GLY A 107 13.00 -18.34 4.48
C GLY A 107 13.52 -19.48 3.59
N ARG A 108 14.13 -20.47 4.21
CA ARG A 108 14.34 -21.79 3.66
C ARG A 108 13.71 -22.79 4.62
N VAL A 109 13.11 -23.84 4.08
CA VAL A 109 12.63 -24.97 4.88
C VAL A 109 13.84 -25.86 5.15
N VAL A 110 14.20 -26.03 6.41
CA VAL A 110 15.37 -26.80 6.86
C VAL A 110 14.97 -27.75 7.97
N PRO A 111 15.67 -28.88 8.15
CA PRO A 111 15.54 -29.66 9.37
C PRO A 111 15.94 -28.82 10.60
N PRO A 112 15.32 -29.06 11.78
CA PRO A 112 15.74 -28.44 13.03
C PRO A 112 17.17 -28.84 13.36
N LEU A 113 17.88 -27.96 14.08
CA LEU A 113 19.23 -28.25 14.57
C LEU A 113 19.16 -29.29 15.70
N GLY A 114 19.78 -30.47 15.52
CA GLY A 114 19.84 -31.52 16.54
C GLY A 114 20.30 -32.87 15.97
N ILE A 115 20.59 -33.83 16.85
CA ILE A 115 20.87 -35.22 16.46
C ILE A 115 19.53 -35.87 16.09
N ALA A 116 19.27 -36.00 14.80
CA ALA A 116 18.22 -36.90 14.33
C ALA A 116 18.72 -38.33 14.57
N GLY A 117 17.99 -39.12 15.36
CA GLY A 117 18.22 -40.56 15.45
C GLY A 117 18.10 -41.20 14.06
N GLU A 118 18.68 -42.39 13.90
CA GLU A 118 18.66 -43.14 12.64
C GLU A 118 17.21 -43.30 12.15
N ALA A 119 16.86 -42.57 11.10
CA ALA A 119 15.52 -42.55 10.55
C ALA A 119 15.40 -43.58 9.43
N ASP A 120 14.27 -44.30 9.39
CA ASP A 120 13.93 -45.15 8.26
C ASP A 120 13.91 -44.34 6.94
N ALA A 121 14.30 -44.98 5.84
CA ALA A 121 14.36 -44.39 4.52
C ALA A 121 12.99 -43.83 4.08
N ALA A 122 11.90 -44.52 4.44
CA ALA A 122 10.54 -44.05 4.16
C ALA A 122 10.21 -42.73 4.88
N ALA A 123 10.61 -42.60 6.15
CA ALA A 123 10.41 -41.37 6.93
C ALA A 123 11.25 -40.20 6.38
N THR A 124 12.44 -40.49 5.85
CA THR A 124 13.29 -39.50 5.20
C THR A 124 12.66 -38.99 3.90
N LEU A 125 12.18 -39.90 3.04
CA LEU A 125 11.51 -39.55 1.79
C LEU A 125 10.26 -38.67 2.02
N ALA A 126 9.41 -39.05 2.98
CA ALA A 126 8.22 -38.28 3.33
C ALA A 126 8.57 -36.85 3.81
N ARG A 127 9.63 -36.72 4.62
CA ARG A 127 10.10 -35.41 5.09
C ARG A 127 10.63 -34.54 3.95
N ASP A 128 11.35 -35.14 3.00
CA ASP A 128 11.87 -34.42 1.83
C ASP A 128 10.74 -33.95 0.89
N GLU A 129 9.69 -34.74 0.76
CA GLU A 129 8.48 -34.38 0.01
C GLU A 129 7.75 -33.20 0.66
N GLU A 130 7.51 -33.24 1.97
CA GLU A 130 6.88 -32.14 2.69
C GLU A 130 7.76 -30.87 2.65
N ALA A 131 9.08 -31.01 2.78
CA ALA A 131 10.00 -29.89 2.66
C ALA A 131 9.95 -29.25 1.26
N ARG A 132 9.82 -30.06 0.20
CA ARG A 132 9.64 -29.56 -1.18
C ARG A 132 8.31 -28.82 -1.34
N ALA A 133 7.21 -29.34 -0.79
CA ALA A 133 5.90 -28.70 -0.83
C ALA A 133 5.90 -27.36 -0.09
N LEU A 134 6.37 -27.34 1.17
CA LEU A 134 6.48 -26.13 1.98
C LEU A 134 7.37 -25.07 1.32
N ARG A 135 8.47 -25.48 0.68
CA ARG A 135 9.33 -24.56 -0.08
C ARG A 135 8.61 -23.94 -1.27
N SER A 136 7.83 -24.73 -2.01
CA SER A 136 7.01 -24.23 -3.12
C SER A 136 5.99 -23.19 -2.65
N ASP A 137 5.28 -23.48 -1.55
CA ASP A 137 4.33 -22.55 -0.95
C ASP A 137 5.01 -21.24 -0.50
N LEU A 138 6.18 -21.35 0.13
CA LEU A 138 6.97 -20.20 0.57
C LEU A 138 7.41 -19.31 -0.60
N ASP A 139 7.85 -19.92 -1.69
CA ASP A 139 8.25 -19.22 -2.90
C ASP A 139 7.05 -18.54 -3.59
N ALA A 140 5.87 -19.17 -3.57
CA ALA A 140 4.63 -18.55 -4.05
C ALA A 140 4.25 -17.32 -3.22
N VAL A 141 4.35 -17.38 -1.89
CA VAL A 141 4.13 -16.24 -0.98
C VAL A 141 5.09 -15.09 -1.30
N ARG A 142 6.38 -15.39 -1.48
CA ARG A 142 7.41 -14.40 -1.84
C ARG A 142 7.15 -13.76 -3.20
N ALA A 143 6.79 -14.56 -4.20
CA ALA A 143 6.47 -14.08 -5.53
C ALA A 143 5.26 -13.13 -5.50
N ARG A 144 4.21 -13.48 -4.75
CA ARG A 144 3.04 -12.62 -4.53
C ARG A 144 3.43 -11.32 -3.83
N HIS A 145 4.23 -11.38 -2.76
CA HIS A 145 4.70 -10.18 -2.07
C HIS A 145 5.46 -9.23 -3.01
N ARG A 146 6.43 -9.74 -3.77
CA ARG A 146 7.23 -8.93 -4.71
C ARG A 146 6.35 -8.23 -5.75
N ARG A 147 5.40 -8.98 -6.34
CA ARG A 147 4.45 -8.43 -7.32
C ARG A 147 3.61 -7.32 -6.71
N ARG A 148 2.99 -7.57 -5.56
CA ARG A 148 2.14 -6.57 -4.88
C ARG A 148 2.90 -5.32 -4.46
N ARG A 149 4.15 -5.47 -4.04
CA ARG A 149 5.03 -4.32 -3.76
C ARG A 149 5.33 -3.53 -5.03
N ALA A 150 5.59 -4.19 -6.16
CA ALA A 150 5.82 -3.51 -7.43
C ALA A 150 4.58 -2.75 -7.89
N ASP A 151 3.40 -3.37 -7.81
CA ASP A 151 2.11 -2.75 -8.16
C ASP A 151 1.85 -1.49 -7.31
N LEU A 152 2.04 -1.59 -5.98
CA LEU A 152 1.91 -0.44 -5.07
C LEU A 152 2.86 0.69 -5.45
N LEU A 153 4.15 0.39 -5.68
CA LEU A 153 5.13 1.41 -6.03
C LEU A 153 4.82 2.07 -7.39
N ALA A 154 4.28 1.32 -8.34
CA ALA A 154 3.83 1.87 -9.62
C ALA A 154 2.63 2.81 -9.42
N ALA A 155 1.63 2.40 -8.64
CA ALA A 155 0.47 3.23 -8.33
C ALA A 155 0.87 4.54 -7.63
N LEU A 156 1.69 4.46 -6.56
CA LEU A 156 2.16 5.64 -5.84
C LEU A 156 2.97 6.59 -6.72
N ARG A 157 3.82 6.07 -7.62
CA ARG A 157 4.54 6.91 -8.59
C ARG A 157 3.58 7.65 -9.51
N GLY A 158 2.58 6.95 -10.06
CA GLY A 158 1.54 7.56 -10.89
C GLY A 158 0.84 8.70 -10.17
N SER A 159 0.40 8.47 -8.93
CA SER A 159 -0.21 9.49 -8.07
C SER A 159 0.72 10.68 -7.84
N THR A 160 2.00 10.44 -7.48
CA THR A 160 2.95 11.54 -7.24
C THR A 160 3.24 12.37 -8.48
N THR A 161 3.28 11.76 -9.67
CA THR A 161 3.43 12.48 -10.94
C THR A 161 2.20 13.35 -11.21
N GLY A 162 0.99 12.83 -10.99
CA GLY A 162 -0.25 13.60 -11.13
C GLY A 162 -0.31 14.80 -10.18
N LEU A 163 0.05 14.59 -8.90
CA LEU A 163 0.11 15.65 -7.90
C LEU A 163 1.17 16.71 -8.22
N ALA A 164 2.33 16.31 -8.76
CA ALA A 164 3.36 17.25 -9.19
C ALA A 164 2.87 18.13 -10.35
N ALA A 165 2.15 17.56 -11.32
CA ALA A 165 1.56 18.32 -12.42
C ALA A 165 0.50 19.32 -11.92
N ALA A 166 -0.38 18.89 -11.01
CA ALA A 166 -1.38 19.74 -10.37
C ALA A 166 -0.72 20.93 -9.62
N SER A 167 0.36 20.66 -8.88
CA SER A 167 1.14 21.70 -8.19
C SER A 167 1.79 22.70 -9.16
N ASP A 168 2.30 22.24 -10.31
CA ASP A 168 2.86 23.11 -11.33
C ASP A 168 1.79 24.00 -11.99
N THR A 169 0.58 23.47 -12.22
CA THR A 169 -0.57 24.25 -12.69
C THR A 169 -0.92 25.40 -11.75
N LEU A 170 -0.88 25.19 -10.43
CA LEU A 170 -1.16 26.23 -9.44
C LEU A 170 -0.09 27.33 -9.36
N ARG A 171 1.14 27.04 -9.80
CA ARG A 171 2.26 28.00 -9.75
C ARG A 171 2.31 28.94 -10.95
N ARG A 172 1.60 28.60 -12.04
CA ARG A 172 1.60 29.34 -13.30
C ARG A 172 0.40 30.26 -13.41
#